data_AF-A0A433SXY7-F1
#
_entry.id   AF-A0A433SXY7-F1
#
_cell.length_a   1.000
_cell.length_b   1.000
_cell.length_c   1.000
_cell.angle_alpha   90.00
_cell.angle_beta   90.00
_cell.angle_gamma   90.00
#
_symmetry.space_group_name_H-M   'P 1'
#
loop_
_entity.id
_entity.type
_entity.pdbx_description
1 polymer ?
#
loop_
_entity_poly.entity_id
_entity_poly.type
_entity_poly.pdbx_seq_one_letter_code
_entity_poly.pdbx_strand_id
1 'polypeptide(L)'
;MMELNGGAGDASSCVPSLRPSPTAQSCPRCQRLLVACTCGLSITPNGGNLWGLDVVFATGYDNEDLLPGDVLDIENCESQPGNDLDLASPMCEKNQQHDDFISAVELSTDNLPGALKDPTVCVWLRNCSPLVVRLLRNNVATGRALIISNEVGLTVPCDQIHCGVRGEHVLHGGIGIITNKHVVMNTDQAATTKVEFFYNDDDKRDSVVKELGHQLHFTNRKMDYTMFSCYVHDRDLVKLVENLDLRRQHAWGCIPRHIRQASSAFAIVISHPHGVVKKISFGRVIDREMRCRNAEEKRNFQLIRFLYEICAKNNALERFAAYFAVYPDLPLPYTITWYDTATCKGSSGAPVYMGNIVVENGVEINQAHTHRGFDQSKGYNNCFT
;
A
#
# COMPACT_ATOMS: atom_id res chain seq x y z
N MET A 1 63.97 24.48 11.95
CA MET A 1 64.82 25.58 11.41
C MET A 1 64.46 25.72 9.95
N MET A 2 63.70 26.75 9.57
CA MET A 2 64.24 28.01 9.01
C MET A 2 65.11 27.72 7.80
N GLU A 3 64.51 27.79 6.60
CA GLU A 3 64.48 28.95 5.69
C GLU A 3 65.69 28.94 4.73
N LEU A 4 65.44 28.93 3.42
CA LEU A 4 65.65 30.08 2.51
C LEU A 4 65.76 29.63 1.03
N ASN A 5 64.80 30.14 0.24
CA ASN A 5 64.90 30.83 -1.05
C ASN A 5 65.79 30.32 -2.20
N GLY A 6 65.13 30.21 -3.37
CA GLY A 6 65.43 31.11 -4.49
C GLY A 6 65.64 30.43 -5.85
N GLY A 7 64.84 30.80 -6.86
CA GLY A 7 65.18 30.56 -8.26
C GLY A 7 63.98 30.50 -9.21
N ALA A 8 63.74 31.60 -9.92
CA ALA A 8 62.67 31.79 -10.90
C ALA A 8 62.93 31.11 -12.26
N GLY A 9 61.86 30.78 -12.99
CA GLY A 9 61.87 30.38 -14.40
C GLY A 9 60.46 30.29 -14.98
N ASP A 10 60.16 31.22 -15.89
CA ASP A 10 58.91 31.34 -16.68
C ASP A 10 58.64 30.14 -17.61
N ALA A 11 57.36 29.85 -17.87
CA ALA A 11 56.74 29.98 -19.20
C ALA A 11 55.38 29.25 -19.32
N SER A 12 54.37 30.03 -19.71
CA SER A 12 53.23 29.74 -20.60
C SER A 12 52.53 28.36 -20.59
N SER A 13 51.22 28.37 -20.33
CA SER A 13 50.22 27.96 -21.33
C SER A 13 48.80 28.31 -20.90
N CYS A 14 48.03 28.71 -21.91
CA CYS A 14 46.68 29.26 -21.85
C CYS A 14 45.62 28.18 -21.52
N VAL A 15 44.65 28.51 -20.66
CA VAL A 15 43.33 27.88 -20.64
C VAL A 15 42.26 28.99 -20.62
N PRO A 16 41.25 28.99 -21.52
CA PRO A 16 40.23 30.03 -21.53
C PRO A 16 39.22 29.81 -20.40
N SER A 17 39.01 30.83 -19.56
CA SER A 17 37.87 30.89 -18.65
C SER A 17 36.61 31.27 -19.41
N LEU A 18 35.62 30.38 -19.49
CA LEU A 18 34.28 30.73 -19.92
C LEU A 18 33.51 31.31 -18.71
N ARG A 19 33.25 32.62 -18.74
CA ARG A 19 32.28 33.26 -17.84
C ARG A 19 30.86 32.97 -18.37
N PRO A 20 29.91 32.55 -17.53
CA PRO A 20 28.51 32.46 -17.95
C PRO A 20 27.88 33.86 -18.04
N SER A 21 27.00 34.05 -19.04
CA SER A 21 26.26 35.29 -19.25
C SER A 21 25.13 35.46 -18.22
N PRO A 22 24.75 36.69 -17.84
CA PRO A 22 23.80 36.93 -16.76
C PRO A 22 22.41 37.28 -17.31
N THR A 23 21.62 36.31 -17.78
CA THR A 23 20.15 36.50 -17.96
C THR A 23 19.39 35.17 -18.02
N ALA A 24 19.10 34.59 -16.85
CA ALA A 24 17.92 33.76 -16.61
C ALA A 24 17.81 33.52 -15.09
N GLN A 25 17.02 34.33 -14.39
CA GLN A 25 16.66 34.00 -13.00
C GLN A 25 15.69 32.82 -13.03
N SER A 26 16.21 31.61 -12.81
CA SER A 26 15.41 30.43 -12.56
C SER A 26 14.62 30.60 -11.26
N CYS A 27 13.32 30.28 -11.29
CA CYS A 27 12.44 30.26 -10.13
C CYS A 27 13.06 29.46 -8.95
N PRO A 28 12.90 29.90 -7.68
CA PRO A 28 13.41 29.18 -6.50
C PRO A 28 13.00 27.71 -6.43
N ARG A 29 11.89 27.33 -7.06
CA ARG A 29 11.41 25.94 -7.18
C ARG A 29 12.27 25.09 -8.13
N CYS A 30 12.83 25.68 -9.19
CA CYS A 30 13.73 25.02 -10.14
C CYS A 30 15.17 24.93 -9.60
N GLN A 31 15.61 25.91 -8.81
CA GLN A 31 16.93 25.83 -8.16
C GLN A 31 17.04 24.66 -7.18
N ARG A 32 15.95 24.27 -6.50
CA ARG A 32 15.99 23.11 -5.58
C ARG A 32 16.17 21.77 -6.27
N LEU A 33 15.85 21.65 -7.57
CA LEU A 33 16.02 20.42 -8.35
C LEU A 33 17.38 20.34 -9.07
N LEU A 34 18.09 21.47 -9.22
CA LEU A 34 19.31 21.59 -10.03
C LEU A 34 20.61 21.68 -9.21
N VAL A 35 20.58 21.58 -7.88
CA VAL A 35 21.82 21.62 -7.09
C VAL A 35 22.50 20.24 -7.06
N ALA A 36 23.48 20.12 -7.95
CA ALA A 36 24.65 19.24 -7.91
C ALA A 36 24.39 17.72 -7.76
N CYS A 37 24.14 17.06 -8.89
CA CYS A 37 24.35 15.61 -9.05
C CYS A 37 25.84 15.34 -9.31
N THR A 38 26.47 14.56 -8.44
CA THR A 38 27.77 13.90 -8.70
C THR A 38 27.61 12.59 -9.51
N CYS A 39 26.35 12.19 -9.75
CA CYS A 39 25.92 10.99 -10.46
C CYS A 39 25.86 11.13 -12.00
N GLY A 40 26.15 12.29 -12.58
CA GLY A 40 26.08 12.54 -14.03
C GLY A 40 24.68 12.63 -14.67
N LEU A 41 23.60 12.45 -13.92
CA LEU A 41 22.22 12.58 -14.41
C LEU A 41 21.72 14.04 -14.36
N SER A 42 21.48 14.62 -15.53
CA SER A 42 20.80 15.91 -15.70
C SER A 42 19.43 15.68 -16.32
N ILE A 43 18.36 15.91 -15.55
CA ILE A 43 16.97 15.87 -16.05
C ILE A 43 16.57 17.33 -16.31
N THR A 44 16.70 17.78 -17.56
CA THR A 44 16.20 19.10 -17.98
C THR A 44 14.87 18.94 -18.71
N PRO A 45 13.81 19.69 -18.34
CA PRO A 45 12.60 19.73 -19.12
C PRO A 45 12.90 20.38 -20.47
N ASN A 46 12.74 19.63 -21.57
CA ASN A 46 12.93 20.17 -22.90
C ASN A 46 11.66 20.92 -23.34
N GLY A 47 11.77 22.24 -23.52
CA GLY A 47 10.86 23.06 -24.33
C GLY A 47 9.35 22.82 -24.14
N GLY A 48 8.79 23.21 -22.99
CA GLY A 48 7.36 23.49 -22.85
C GLY A 48 6.36 22.32 -22.93
N ASN A 49 6.81 21.11 -23.28
CA ASN A 49 5.98 19.90 -23.27
C ASN A 49 6.61 18.85 -22.34
N LEU A 50 5.96 18.65 -21.19
CA LEU A 50 6.35 17.71 -20.12
C LEU A 50 6.31 16.21 -20.52
N TRP A 51 6.03 15.89 -21.78
CA TRP A 51 5.95 14.52 -22.30
C TRP A 51 7.19 14.09 -23.12
N GLY A 52 8.13 15.01 -23.36
CA GLY A 52 9.37 14.75 -24.11
C GLY A 52 10.57 14.50 -23.21
N LEU A 53 10.59 13.39 -22.49
CA LEU A 53 11.81 12.86 -21.87
C LEU A 53 12.53 12.00 -22.93
N ASP A 54 13.45 12.59 -23.68
CA ASP A 54 14.44 11.82 -24.44
C ASP A 54 15.49 11.29 -23.46
N VAL A 55 15.26 10.08 -22.93
CA VAL A 55 16.31 9.31 -22.28
C VAL A 55 17.24 8.82 -23.38
N VAL A 56 18.27 9.60 -23.69
CA VAL A 56 19.35 9.15 -24.58
C VAL A 56 20.11 8.06 -23.84
N PHE A 57 19.86 6.81 -24.20
CA PHE A 57 20.60 5.66 -23.69
C PHE A 57 22.06 5.81 -24.10
N ALA A 58 22.95 6.03 -23.13
CA ALA A 58 24.36 5.76 -23.33
C ALA A 58 24.49 4.24 -23.48
N THR A 59 24.62 3.78 -24.71
CA THR A 59 24.81 2.37 -25.09
C THR A 59 26.03 1.80 -24.35
N GLY A 60 25.80 0.96 -23.35
CA GLY A 60 26.88 0.31 -22.61
C GLY A 60 26.48 -0.52 -21.38
N TYR A 61 25.21 -0.86 -21.19
CA TYR A 61 24.80 -1.79 -20.12
C TYR A 61 24.51 -3.16 -20.72
N ASP A 62 25.39 -4.12 -20.40
CA ASP A 62 25.15 -5.55 -20.63
C ASP A 62 24.12 -6.05 -19.61
N ASN A 63 23.12 -6.79 -20.08
CA ASN A 63 21.93 -7.24 -19.33
C ASN A 63 22.17 -8.49 -18.46
N GLU A 64 23.41 -8.92 -18.22
CA GLU A 64 23.68 -10.26 -17.67
C GLU A 64 23.60 -10.41 -16.14
N ASP A 65 23.42 -9.32 -15.38
CA ASP A 65 23.42 -9.36 -13.90
C ASP A 65 22.03 -9.37 -13.23
N LEU A 66 20.95 -9.63 -13.97
CA LEU A 66 19.62 -9.80 -13.38
C LEU A 66 19.45 -11.23 -12.82
N LEU A 67 19.08 -11.33 -11.53
CA LEU A 67 18.80 -12.61 -10.87
C LEU A 67 17.70 -13.37 -11.66
N PRO A 68 17.94 -14.64 -12.04
CA PRO A 68 16.96 -15.45 -12.74
C PRO A 68 15.81 -15.81 -11.77
N GLY A 69 14.71 -15.07 -11.86
CA GLY A 69 13.53 -15.26 -11.02
C GLY A 69 12.47 -14.16 -11.13
N ASP A 70 12.83 -12.93 -11.51
CA ASP A 70 11.93 -11.76 -11.53
C ASP A 70 11.73 -11.13 -12.92
N VAL A 71 12.13 -11.82 -14.00
CA VAL A 71 11.82 -11.40 -15.36
C VAL A 71 10.40 -11.86 -15.67
N LEU A 72 9.42 -10.99 -15.40
CA LEU A 72 8.06 -11.19 -15.88
C LEU A 72 8.09 -11.16 -17.42
N ASP A 73 7.60 -12.22 -18.07
CA ASP A 73 7.41 -12.27 -19.52
C ASP A 73 6.32 -11.24 -19.90
N ILE A 74 6.75 -10.06 -20.33
CA ILE A 74 5.92 -8.87 -20.60
C ILE A 74 5.35 -8.86 -22.04
N GLU A 75 5.52 -9.93 -22.82
CA GLU A 75 5.19 -9.95 -24.25
C GLU A 75 3.70 -10.14 -24.58
N ASN A 76 2.85 -10.60 -23.64
CA ASN A 76 1.43 -10.93 -23.93
C ASN A 76 0.40 -10.15 -23.10
N CYS A 77 0.39 -8.82 -23.18
CA CYS A 77 -0.63 -7.99 -22.53
C CYS A 77 -1.79 -7.68 -23.49
N GLU A 78 -2.78 -8.57 -23.61
CA GLU A 78 -4.00 -8.31 -24.36
C GLU A 78 -4.98 -7.45 -23.54
N SER A 79 -5.50 -6.38 -24.14
CA SER A 79 -6.50 -5.50 -23.50
C SER A 79 -7.90 -6.12 -23.60
N GLN A 80 -8.53 -6.46 -22.48
CA GLN A 80 -9.94 -6.88 -22.45
C GLN A 80 -10.87 -5.84 -21.78
N PRO A 81 -12.03 -5.51 -22.40
CA PRO A 81 -13.07 -4.69 -21.78
C PRO A 81 -14.00 -5.58 -20.93
N GLY A 82 -13.87 -5.51 -19.60
CA GLY A 82 -14.79 -6.19 -18.67
C GLY A 82 -15.87 -5.25 -18.15
N ASN A 83 -17.14 -5.64 -18.31
CA ASN A 83 -18.28 -4.99 -17.65
C ASN A 83 -18.44 -5.58 -16.24
N ASP A 84 -18.27 -4.73 -15.22
CA ASP A 84 -18.43 -5.06 -13.80
C ASP A 84 -19.92 -5.01 -13.38
N LEU A 85 -20.26 -5.90 -12.44
CA LEU A 85 -21.41 -5.88 -11.51
C LEU A 85 -22.75 -6.47 -12.01
N ASP A 86 -22.86 -7.79 -11.92
CA ASP A 86 -24.14 -8.45 -11.62
C ASP A 86 -24.08 -9.03 -10.19
N LEU A 87 -24.85 -8.43 -9.28
CA LEU A 87 -24.93 -8.76 -7.84
C LEU A 87 -26.34 -9.24 -7.50
N ALA A 88 -26.64 -10.50 -7.81
CA ALA A 88 -27.74 -11.22 -7.18
C ALA A 88 -27.44 -12.71 -7.15
N SER A 89 -27.08 -13.26 -5.98
CA SER A 89 -27.17 -14.71 -5.78
C SER A 89 -27.40 -15.12 -4.30
N PRO A 90 -28.31 -16.06 -4.02
CA PRO A 90 -28.57 -16.67 -2.71
C PRO A 90 -27.67 -17.89 -2.47
N MET A 91 -27.33 -18.15 -1.20
CA MET A 91 -26.30 -19.11 -0.73
C MET A 91 -24.87 -18.71 -1.14
N CYS A 92 -23.89 -18.93 -0.25
CA CYS A 92 -22.53 -18.44 -0.48
C CYS A 92 -21.87 -19.22 -1.63
N GLU A 93 -21.82 -18.62 -2.82
CA GLU A 93 -21.13 -19.20 -3.99
C GLU A 93 -19.60 -19.22 -3.86
N LYS A 94 -19.04 -18.51 -2.87
CA LYS A 94 -17.60 -18.48 -2.63
C LYS A 94 -17.16 -19.77 -1.94
N ASN A 95 -16.17 -20.44 -2.55
CA ASN A 95 -15.50 -21.70 -2.20
C ASN A 95 -15.91 -22.32 -0.84
N GLN A 96 -16.42 -23.55 -0.84
CA GLN A 96 -17.01 -24.26 0.32
C GLN A 96 -16.03 -24.61 1.46
N GLN A 97 -14.88 -23.92 1.54
CA GLN A 97 -13.80 -24.13 2.51
C GLN A 97 -14.06 -23.43 3.85
N HIS A 98 -15.28 -23.52 4.38
CA HIS A 98 -15.59 -22.90 5.67
C HIS A 98 -14.80 -23.56 6.83
N ASP A 99 -14.40 -24.81 6.66
CA ASP A 99 -13.60 -25.55 7.64
C ASP A 99 -12.16 -25.01 7.76
N ASP A 100 -11.69 -24.23 6.78
CA ASP A 100 -10.36 -23.62 6.77
C ASP A 100 -10.29 -22.30 7.57
N PHE A 101 -11.43 -21.82 8.09
CA PHE A 101 -11.46 -20.62 8.93
C PHE A 101 -11.04 -20.93 10.36
N ILE A 102 -9.97 -20.28 10.80
CA ILE A 102 -9.49 -20.34 12.18
C ILE A 102 -10.02 -19.12 12.93
N SER A 103 -10.54 -19.31 14.13
CA SER A 103 -10.91 -18.19 14.99
C SER A 103 -9.68 -17.33 15.32
N ALA A 104 -9.77 -16.01 15.19
CA ALA A 104 -8.62 -15.15 15.45
C ALA A 104 -8.11 -15.28 16.91
N VAL A 105 -8.98 -15.65 17.85
CA VAL A 105 -8.64 -15.91 19.26
C VAL A 105 -8.03 -17.30 19.49
N GLU A 106 -8.29 -18.26 18.60
CA GLU A 106 -7.77 -19.64 18.66
C GLU A 106 -6.49 -19.82 17.85
N LEU A 107 -6.06 -18.81 17.09
CA LEU A 107 -4.85 -18.88 16.27
C LEU A 107 -3.65 -19.30 17.10
N SER A 108 -3.02 -20.39 16.70
CA SER A 108 -1.81 -20.97 17.26
C SER A 108 -0.81 -21.33 16.16
N THR A 109 0.42 -21.68 16.55
CA THR A 109 1.48 -22.08 15.61
C THR A 109 1.13 -23.36 14.86
N ASP A 110 0.30 -24.23 15.43
CA ASP A 110 -0.15 -25.45 14.77
C ASP A 110 -1.13 -25.21 13.62
N ASN A 111 -1.75 -24.03 13.59
CA ASN A 111 -2.61 -23.63 12.48
C ASN A 111 -1.82 -23.05 11.30
N LEU A 112 -0.53 -22.76 11.45
CA LEU A 112 0.27 -22.14 10.40
C LEU A 112 0.72 -23.18 9.35
N PRO A 113 0.74 -22.80 8.05
CA PRO A 113 1.36 -23.62 7.01
C PRO A 113 2.82 -23.93 7.34
N GLY A 114 3.34 -25.08 6.92
CA GLY A 114 4.68 -25.57 7.32
C GLY A 114 5.81 -24.56 7.10
N ALA A 115 5.83 -23.85 5.97
CA ALA A 115 6.85 -22.84 5.68
C ALA A 115 6.72 -21.55 6.52
N LEU A 116 5.57 -21.36 7.18
CA LEU A 116 5.28 -20.25 8.08
C LEU A 116 5.21 -20.68 9.55
N LYS A 117 5.52 -21.94 9.88
CA LYS A 117 5.31 -22.53 11.20
C LYS A 117 6.34 -22.01 12.22
N ASP A 118 6.17 -20.76 12.62
CA ASP A 118 7.03 -20.06 13.57
C ASP A 118 6.19 -19.21 14.55
N PRO A 119 6.49 -19.21 15.86
CA PRO A 119 5.74 -18.44 16.84
C PRO A 119 5.67 -16.93 16.57
N THR A 120 6.70 -16.35 15.96
CA THR A 120 6.74 -14.91 15.63
C THR A 120 5.68 -14.53 14.60
N VAL A 121 5.33 -15.43 13.68
CA VAL A 121 4.24 -15.24 12.71
C VAL A 121 2.89 -15.17 13.43
N CYS A 122 2.64 -16.05 14.42
CA CYS A 122 1.43 -15.97 15.24
C CYS A 122 1.35 -14.66 16.02
N VAL A 123 2.46 -14.23 16.63
CA VAL A 123 2.51 -12.96 17.36
C VAL A 123 2.19 -11.80 16.43
N TRP A 124 2.76 -11.78 15.22
CA TRP A 124 2.45 -10.76 14.22
C TRP A 124 0.98 -10.77 13.79
N LEU A 125 0.41 -11.93 13.44
CA LEU A 125 -1.00 -12.05 13.06
C LEU A 125 -1.96 -11.63 14.17
N ARG A 126 -1.63 -11.93 15.44
CA ARG A 126 -2.38 -11.44 16.61
C ARG A 126 -2.32 -9.92 16.77
N ASN A 127 -1.26 -9.26 16.29
CA ASN A 127 -1.18 -7.80 16.24
C ASN A 127 -1.87 -7.20 15.00
N CYS A 128 -1.96 -7.94 13.88
CA CYS A 128 -2.77 -7.54 12.72
C CYS A 128 -4.27 -7.59 13.02
N SER A 129 -4.73 -8.65 13.68
CA SER A 129 -6.14 -8.95 13.88
C SER A 129 -6.97 -7.81 14.51
N PRO A 130 -6.53 -7.12 15.58
CA PRO A 130 -7.25 -6.00 16.18
C PRO A 130 -7.50 -4.81 15.24
N LEU A 131 -6.68 -4.64 14.20
CA LEU A 131 -6.84 -3.57 13.20
C LEU A 131 -7.85 -3.94 12.11
N VAL A 132 -8.32 -5.17 12.06
CA VAL A 132 -9.37 -5.57 11.12
C VAL A 132 -10.73 -5.28 11.73
N VAL A 133 -11.55 -4.54 10.98
CA VAL A 133 -12.86 -4.03 11.40
C VAL A 133 -13.98 -4.64 10.56
N ARG A 134 -15.16 -4.78 11.18
CA ARG A 134 -16.40 -5.13 10.48
C ARG A 134 -17.07 -3.86 9.96
N LEU A 135 -17.46 -3.86 8.70
CA LEU A 135 -18.17 -2.76 8.06
C LEU A 135 -19.63 -3.14 7.85
N LEU A 136 -20.55 -2.30 8.32
CA LEU A 136 -21.98 -2.52 8.23
C LEU A 136 -22.63 -1.40 7.42
N ARG A 137 -23.23 -1.77 6.28
CA ARG A 137 -24.07 -0.90 5.44
C ARG A 137 -25.23 -1.73 4.87
N ASN A 138 -25.48 -1.66 3.57
CA ASN A 138 -26.46 -2.52 2.88
C ASN A 138 -26.05 -4.00 2.90
N ASN A 139 -24.74 -4.25 2.99
CA ASN A 139 -24.15 -5.57 3.15
C ASN A 139 -23.07 -5.49 4.25
N VAL A 140 -22.68 -6.66 4.75
CA VAL A 140 -21.51 -6.76 5.62
C VAL A 140 -20.26 -6.87 4.76
N ALA A 141 -19.19 -6.21 5.18
CA ALA A 141 -17.87 -6.24 4.57
C ALA A 141 -16.78 -6.16 5.66
N THR A 142 -15.52 -6.22 5.23
CA THR A 142 -14.36 -6.07 6.10
C THR A 142 -13.56 -4.84 5.68
N GLY A 143 -12.89 -4.20 6.64
CA GLY A 143 -11.87 -3.19 6.37
C GLY A 143 -10.66 -3.35 7.29
N ARG A 144 -9.64 -2.52 7.07
CA ARG A 144 -8.46 -2.42 7.93
C ARG A 144 -8.29 -0.99 8.42
N ALA A 145 -8.20 -0.82 9.73
CA ALA A 145 -7.88 0.44 10.38
C ALA A 145 -6.39 0.77 10.28
N LEU A 146 -6.07 2.06 10.15
CA LEU A 146 -4.74 2.64 10.23
C LEU A 146 -4.81 4.05 10.83
N ILE A 147 -3.66 4.68 11.07
CA ILE A 147 -3.58 6.07 11.48
C ILE A 147 -3.41 7.01 10.30
N ILE A 148 -4.24 8.05 10.21
CA ILE A 148 -4.08 9.15 9.27
C ILE A 148 -3.39 10.30 10.01
N SER A 149 -2.07 10.41 9.87
CA SER A 149 -1.24 11.31 10.69
C SER A 149 -1.65 12.78 10.64
N ASN A 150 -2.20 13.26 9.50
CA ASN A 150 -2.66 14.65 9.37
C ASN A 150 -4.00 14.93 10.07
N GLU A 151 -4.72 13.89 10.52
CA GLU A 151 -5.96 14.02 11.29
C GLU A 151 -5.78 13.78 12.79
N VAL A 152 -4.63 13.26 13.22
CA VAL A 152 -4.37 13.00 14.64
C VAL A 152 -4.42 14.31 15.42
N GLY A 153 -5.31 14.35 16.42
CA GLY A 153 -5.52 15.53 17.26
C GLY A 153 -6.54 16.52 16.71
N LEU A 154 -7.05 16.32 15.50
CA LEU A 154 -8.20 17.08 15.01
C LEU A 154 -9.46 16.68 15.79
N THR A 155 -10.32 17.67 16.01
CA THR A 155 -11.63 17.48 16.64
C THR A 155 -12.70 18.20 15.85
N VAL A 156 -13.88 17.59 15.72
CA VAL A 156 -15.06 18.23 15.14
C VAL A 156 -16.26 18.08 16.09
N PRO A 157 -17.19 19.03 16.15
CA PRO A 157 -18.46 18.82 16.83
C PRO A 157 -19.19 17.61 16.24
N CYS A 158 -19.80 16.77 17.09
CA CYS A 158 -20.65 15.70 16.59
C CYS A 158 -21.99 16.29 16.14
N ASP A 159 -22.25 16.26 14.83
CA ASP A 159 -23.48 16.73 14.19
C ASP A 159 -24.53 15.62 14.02
N GLN A 160 -24.23 14.42 14.48
CA GLN A 160 -25.08 13.26 14.27
C GLN A 160 -26.34 13.35 15.13
N ILE A 161 -27.45 13.60 14.45
CA ILE A 161 -28.81 13.65 15.02
C ILE A 161 -29.13 12.38 15.84
N HIS A 162 -28.54 11.25 15.46
CA HIS A 162 -28.76 9.94 16.10
C HIS A 162 -27.54 9.43 16.86
N CYS A 163 -26.62 10.30 17.27
CA CYS A 163 -25.54 9.89 18.16
C CYS A 163 -26.10 9.38 19.49
N GLY A 164 -25.61 8.22 19.94
CA GLY A 164 -25.99 7.64 21.24
C GLY A 164 -25.45 8.40 22.45
N VAL A 165 -24.50 9.31 22.25
CA VAL A 165 -23.90 10.14 23.30
C VAL A 165 -24.80 11.36 23.54
N ARG A 166 -25.19 11.57 24.81
CA ARG A 166 -26.08 12.68 25.20
C ARG A 166 -25.29 13.98 25.36
N GLY A 167 -25.86 15.08 24.87
CA GLY A 167 -25.31 16.44 25.01
C GLY A 167 -24.31 16.81 23.92
N GLU A 168 -23.79 18.03 24.00
CA GLU A 168 -22.72 18.49 23.10
C GLU A 168 -21.44 17.70 23.37
N HIS A 169 -20.89 17.11 22.31
CA HIS A 169 -19.66 16.35 22.37
C HIS A 169 -18.88 16.50 21.06
N VAL A 170 -17.62 16.09 21.08
CA VAL A 170 -16.71 16.17 19.94
C VAL A 170 -16.32 14.78 19.47
N LEU A 171 -16.02 14.67 18.19
CA LEU A 171 -15.39 13.51 17.59
C LEU A 171 -13.90 13.79 17.39
N HIS A 172 -13.09 12.73 17.49
CA HIS A 172 -11.65 12.76 17.34
C HIS A 172 -11.24 12.13 16.01
N GLY A 173 -10.50 12.87 15.19
CA GLY A 173 -9.92 12.38 13.94
C GLY A 173 -8.67 11.52 14.18
N GLY A 174 -8.19 10.88 13.10
CA GLY A 174 -6.92 10.16 13.10
C GLY A 174 -7.01 8.68 12.72
N ILE A 175 -8.21 8.07 12.65
CA ILE A 175 -8.37 6.68 12.21
C ILE A 175 -8.86 6.65 10.76
N GLY A 176 -8.14 5.94 9.90
CA GLY A 176 -8.51 5.67 8.52
C GLY A 176 -8.89 4.22 8.32
N ILE A 177 -9.89 3.96 7.49
CA ILE A 177 -10.36 2.62 7.13
C ILE A 177 -10.06 2.37 5.66
N ILE A 178 -9.22 1.37 5.39
CA ILE A 178 -9.00 0.83 4.05
C ILE A 178 -10.03 -0.26 3.78
N THR A 179 -10.66 -0.22 2.61
CA THR A 179 -11.54 -1.28 2.10
C THR A 179 -11.60 -1.20 0.58
N ASN A 180 -12.48 -1.98 -0.05
CA ASN A 180 -12.67 -1.88 -1.49
C ASN A 180 -13.52 -0.67 -1.88
N LYS A 181 -13.27 -0.12 -3.07
CA LYS A 181 -14.11 0.96 -3.63
C LYS A 181 -15.55 0.51 -3.83
N HIS A 182 -15.79 -0.72 -4.28
CA HIS A 182 -17.16 -1.22 -4.43
C HIS A 182 -17.90 -1.40 -3.09
N VAL A 183 -17.18 -1.45 -1.96
CA VAL A 183 -17.79 -1.50 -0.61
C VAL A 183 -18.19 -0.09 -0.17
N VAL A 184 -17.30 0.90 -0.34
CA VAL A 184 -17.55 2.32 -0.03
C VAL A 184 -17.14 3.19 -1.22
N MET A 185 -18.13 3.60 -2.02
CA MET A 185 -17.89 4.25 -3.31
C MET A 185 -17.66 5.76 -3.24
N ASN A 186 -18.24 6.44 -2.26
CA ASN A 186 -18.22 7.90 -2.13
C ASN A 186 -18.36 8.34 -0.66
N THR A 187 -18.26 9.65 -0.42
CA THR A 187 -18.32 10.27 0.91
C THR A 187 -19.63 9.99 1.64
N ASP A 188 -20.78 10.04 0.98
CA ASP A 188 -22.08 9.76 1.61
C ASP A 188 -22.16 8.30 2.10
N GLN A 189 -21.57 7.37 1.32
CA GLN A 189 -21.46 5.98 1.75
C GLN A 189 -20.51 5.85 2.94
N ALA A 190 -19.39 6.56 2.95
CA ALA A 190 -18.45 6.56 4.07
C ALA A 190 -19.14 7.07 5.35
N ALA A 191 -19.80 8.23 5.29
CA ALA A 191 -20.51 8.85 6.41
C ALA A 191 -21.62 7.97 7.01
N THR A 192 -22.23 7.10 6.20
CA THR A 192 -23.29 6.18 6.62
C THR A 192 -22.79 4.77 6.96
N THR A 193 -21.50 4.49 6.78
CA THR A 193 -20.92 3.18 7.07
C THR A 193 -20.62 3.07 8.56
N LYS A 194 -21.22 2.08 9.22
CA LYS A 194 -20.90 1.76 10.61
C LYS A 194 -19.66 0.87 10.66
N VAL A 195 -18.69 1.29 11.46
CA VAL A 195 -17.41 0.61 11.67
C VAL A 195 -17.42 -0.02 13.04
N GLU A 196 -17.15 -1.32 13.10
CA GLU A 196 -17.12 -2.06 14.35
C GLU A 196 -15.73 -2.63 14.62
N PHE A 197 -15.12 -2.13 15.70
CA PHE A 197 -13.80 -2.53 16.16
C PHE A 197 -13.90 -3.68 17.16
N PHE A 198 -12.85 -4.51 17.21
CA PHE A 198 -12.66 -5.56 18.22
C PHE A 198 -13.77 -6.62 18.31
N TYR A 199 -14.53 -6.85 17.24
CA TYR A 199 -15.55 -7.90 17.19
C TYR A 199 -14.93 -9.31 17.03
N ASN A 200 -14.46 -9.84 18.16
CA ASN A 200 -13.71 -11.10 18.22
C ASN A 200 -14.50 -12.26 18.82
N ASP A 201 -15.63 -11.97 19.48
CA ASP A 201 -16.42 -12.93 20.26
C ASP A 201 -17.92 -12.60 20.11
N ASP A 202 -18.73 -13.59 19.74
CA ASP A 202 -20.15 -13.43 19.48
C ASP A 202 -20.95 -13.24 20.77
N ASP A 203 -20.42 -13.74 21.89
CA ASP A 203 -21.04 -13.63 23.21
C ASP A 203 -20.72 -12.30 23.90
N LYS A 204 -19.73 -11.55 23.38
CA LYS A 204 -19.26 -10.27 23.96
C LYS A 204 -19.58 -9.06 23.08
N ARG A 205 -20.75 -9.04 22.43
CA ARG A 205 -21.16 -7.94 21.53
C ARG A 205 -21.20 -6.56 22.18
N ASP A 206 -21.35 -6.48 23.50
CA ASP A 206 -21.33 -5.22 24.25
C ASP A 206 -19.93 -4.61 24.35
N SER A 207 -18.88 -5.40 24.13
CA SER A 207 -17.48 -4.93 24.10
C SER A 207 -17.06 -4.35 22.75
N VAL A 208 -17.91 -4.48 21.72
CA VAL A 208 -17.65 -4.00 20.36
C VAL A 208 -17.79 -2.49 20.31
N VAL A 209 -16.70 -1.79 19.99
CA VAL A 209 -16.73 -0.34 19.78
C VAL A 209 -17.31 -0.05 18.41
N LYS A 210 -18.33 0.81 18.38
CA LYS A 210 -19.15 1.11 17.19
C LYS A 210 -19.02 2.58 16.88
N GLU A 211 -18.50 2.88 15.70
CA GLU A 211 -18.30 4.24 15.21
C GLU A 211 -18.87 4.37 13.80
N LEU A 212 -18.89 5.59 13.27
CA LEU A 212 -19.31 5.87 11.91
C LEU A 212 -18.13 6.38 11.09
N GLY A 213 -18.13 6.07 9.80
CA GLY A 213 -17.24 6.75 8.87
C GLY A 213 -17.58 8.24 8.79
N HIS A 214 -16.65 9.02 8.25
CA HIS A 214 -16.76 10.47 8.16
C HIS A 214 -16.60 10.94 6.71
N GLN A 215 -15.37 10.94 6.18
CA GLN A 215 -15.08 11.47 4.85
C GLN A 215 -14.19 10.53 4.04
N LEU A 216 -14.42 10.47 2.73
CA LEU A 216 -13.52 9.77 1.81
C LEU A 216 -12.20 10.55 1.66
N HIS A 217 -11.06 9.90 1.87
CA HIS A 217 -9.74 10.51 1.66
C HIS A 217 -9.19 10.21 0.28
N PHE A 218 -9.25 8.94 -0.11
CA PHE A 218 -8.59 8.46 -1.32
C PHE A 218 -9.40 7.33 -1.94
N THR A 219 -9.44 7.29 -3.26
CA THR A 219 -10.07 6.20 -3.99
C THR A 219 -9.27 5.90 -5.25
N ASN A 220 -8.98 4.63 -5.47
CA ASN A 220 -8.40 4.15 -6.70
C ASN A 220 -9.37 3.16 -7.36
N ARG A 221 -10.03 3.62 -8.43
CA ARG A 221 -11.00 2.80 -9.17
C ARG A 221 -10.35 1.59 -9.83
N LYS A 222 -9.09 1.71 -10.26
CA LYS A 222 -8.38 0.65 -10.98
C LYS A 222 -8.03 -0.51 -10.06
N MET A 223 -7.58 -0.22 -8.85
CA MET A 223 -7.26 -1.22 -7.82
C MET A 223 -8.46 -1.63 -6.97
N ASP A 224 -9.64 -1.06 -7.24
CA ASP A 224 -10.84 -1.24 -6.42
C ASP A 224 -10.56 -0.97 -4.93
N TYR A 225 -9.80 0.08 -4.66
CA TYR A 225 -9.26 0.41 -3.34
C TYR A 225 -9.81 1.76 -2.89
N THR A 226 -10.11 1.90 -1.61
CA THR A 226 -10.60 3.15 -1.05
C THR A 226 -10.18 3.30 0.41
N MET A 227 -10.01 4.55 0.85
CA MET A 227 -9.74 4.91 2.24
C MET A 227 -10.65 6.05 2.66
N PHE A 228 -11.29 5.91 3.81
CA PHE A 228 -12.11 6.95 4.43
C PHE A 228 -11.78 7.11 5.91
N SER A 229 -11.99 8.29 6.47
CA SER A 229 -11.79 8.57 7.89
C SER A 229 -12.94 8.02 8.72
N CYS A 230 -12.62 7.61 9.94
CA CYS A 230 -13.57 7.23 10.97
C CYS A 230 -13.26 8.11 12.18
N TYR A 231 -14.11 9.11 12.39
CA TYR A 231 -14.01 10.00 13.54
C TYR A 231 -14.70 9.33 14.72
N VAL A 232 -14.04 9.32 15.87
CA VAL A 232 -14.42 8.47 17.01
C VAL A 232 -14.75 9.29 18.25
N HIS A 233 -15.65 8.79 19.09
CA HIS A 233 -16.04 9.48 20.32
C HIS A 233 -14.98 9.37 21.40
N ASP A 234 -14.30 8.23 21.47
CA ASP A 234 -13.26 7.97 22.45
C ASP A 234 -11.87 8.29 21.89
N ARG A 235 -11.24 9.35 22.43
CA ARG A 235 -9.86 9.71 22.07
C ARG A 235 -8.87 8.58 22.33
N ASP A 236 -9.09 7.76 23.35
CA ASP A 236 -8.16 6.68 23.68
C ASP A 236 -8.21 5.54 22.66
N LEU A 237 -9.29 5.43 21.86
CA LEU A 237 -9.34 4.53 20.71
C LEU A 237 -8.29 4.89 19.65
N VAL A 238 -8.08 6.19 19.38
CA VAL A 238 -7.05 6.64 18.41
C VAL A 238 -5.66 6.20 18.87
N LYS A 239 -5.33 6.43 20.14
CA LYS A 239 -4.05 5.99 20.73
C LYS A 239 -3.92 4.47 20.73
N LEU A 240 -5.02 3.75 20.97
CA LEU A 240 -5.02 2.29 20.95
C LEU A 240 -4.70 1.77 19.54
N VAL A 241 -5.35 2.31 18.50
CA VAL A 241 -5.07 1.94 17.10
C VAL A 241 -3.64 2.27 16.71
N GLU A 242 -3.12 3.43 17.10
CA GLU A 242 -1.72 3.82 16.88
C GLU A 242 -0.75 2.80 17.51
N ASN A 243 -0.96 2.46 18.79
CA ASN A 243 -0.15 1.47 19.48
C ASN A 243 -0.24 0.07 18.86
N LEU A 244 -1.42 -0.33 18.37
CA LEU A 244 -1.61 -1.61 17.69
C LEU A 244 -0.84 -1.64 16.36
N ASP A 245 -0.84 -0.54 15.60
CA ASP A 245 -0.08 -0.48 14.35
C ASP A 245 1.43 -0.51 14.59
N LEU A 246 1.93 0.21 15.58
CA LEU A 246 3.34 0.15 15.99
C LEU A 246 3.76 -1.27 16.41
N ARG A 247 2.93 -1.96 17.21
CA ARG A 247 3.19 -3.35 17.61
C ARG A 247 3.16 -4.30 16.43
N ARG A 248 2.23 -4.11 15.48
CA ARG A 248 2.17 -4.87 14.23
C ARG A 248 3.46 -4.72 13.43
N GLN A 249 3.92 -3.48 13.22
CA GLN A 249 5.15 -3.19 12.47
C GLN A 249 6.37 -3.81 13.16
N HIS A 250 6.51 -3.61 14.47
CA HIS A 250 7.57 -4.21 15.26
C HIS A 250 7.57 -5.74 15.17
N ALA A 251 6.40 -6.38 15.35
CA ALA A 251 6.27 -7.83 15.29
C ALA A 251 6.63 -8.40 13.90
N TRP A 252 6.37 -7.68 12.81
CA TRP A 252 6.83 -8.08 11.48
C TRP A 252 8.35 -8.11 11.39
N GLY A 253 9.04 -7.10 11.93
CA GLY A 253 10.51 -7.06 11.99
C GLY A 253 11.13 -8.20 12.79
N CYS A 254 10.40 -8.76 13.75
CA CYS A 254 10.84 -9.92 14.53
C CYS A 254 10.74 -11.26 13.78
N ILE A 255 10.02 -11.34 12.66
CA ILE A 255 9.90 -12.58 11.89
C ILE A 255 11.22 -12.86 11.15
N PRO A 256 11.81 -14.07 11.27
CA PRO A 256 13.03 -14.41 10.56
C PRO A 256 12.92 -14.14 9.05
N ARG A 257 13.97 -13.55 8.46
CA ARG A 257 13.97 -13.11 7.06
C ARG A 257 13.55 -14.21 6.08
N HIS A 258 14.02 -15.44 6.28
CA HIS A 258 13.68 -16.57 5.42
C HIS A 258 12.19 -16.94 5.48
N ILE A 259 11.53 -16.77 6.63
CA ILE A 259 10.07 -16.97 6.77
C ILE A 259 9.32 -15.81 6.10
N ARG A 260 9.79 -14.57 6.25
CA ARG A 260 9.20 -13.42 5.55
C ARG A 260 9.27 -13.59 4.03
N GLN A 261 10.39 -14.07 3.50
CA GLN A 261 10.52 -14.43 2.09
C GLN A 261 9.56 -15.55 1.69
N ALA A 262 9.48 -16.62 2.49
CA ALA A 262 8.55 -17.73 2.23
C ALA A 262 7.08 -17.28 2.24
N SER A 263 6.72 -16.25 3.02
CA SER A 263 5.36 -15.72 3.09
C SER A 263 4.85 -15.11 1.78
N SER A 264 5.74 -14.83 0.81
CA SER A 264 5.34 -14.39 -0.52
C SER A 264 4.62 -15.44 -1.36
N ALA A 265 4.73 -16.72 -0.98
CA ALA A 265 4.02 -17.83 -1.61
C ALA A 265 2.63 -18.10 -1.00
N PHE A 266 2.25 -17.36 0.06
CA PHE A 266 0.99 -17.55 0.78
C PHE A 266 0.12 -16.30 0.69
N ALA A 267 -1.19 -16.51 0.79
CA ALA A 267 -2.15 -15.46 0.99
C ALA A 267 -2.85 -15.68 2.33
N ILE A 268 -2.66 -14.75 3.26
CA ILE A 268 -3.24 -14.78 4.60
C ILE A 268 -4.34 -13.74 4.64
N VAL A 269 -5.58 -14.16 4.88
CA VAL A 269 -6.74 -13.27 4.94
C VAL A 269 -7.24 -13.21 6.39
N ILE A 270 -7.48 -11.99 6.87
CA ILE A 270 -8.15 -11.76 8.17
C ILE A 270 -9.45 -11.03 7.86
N SER A 271 -10.59 -11.65 8.15
CA SER A 271 -11.90 -11.10 7.75
C SER A 271 -13.03 -11.35 8.74
N HIS A 272 -14.18 -10.73 8.49
CA HIS A 272 -15.46 -11.02 9.11
C HIS A 272 -16.34 -11.83 8.15
N PRO A 273 -16.10 -13.15 8.00
CA PRO A 273 -16.89 -13.99 7.10
C PRO A 273 -18.36 -13.99 7.54
N HIS A 274 -19.29 -13.81 6.62
CA HIS A 274 -20.73 -13.59 6.85
C HIS A 274 -21.06 -12.47 7.85
N GLY A 275 -20.10 -11.61 8.17
CA GLY A 275 -20.24 -10.67 9.26
C GLY A 275 -20.17 -11.27 10.65
N VAL A 276 -19.68 -12.49 10.83
CA VAL A 276 -19.48 -13.08 12.17
C VAL A 276 -18.16 -12.61 12.79
N VAL A 277 -17.80 -13.18 13.94
CA VAL A 277 -16.51 -12.95 14.59
C VAL A 277 -15.34 -13.15 13.64
N LYS A 278 -14.27 -12.41 13.89
CA LYS A 278 -13.08 -12.39 13.05
C LYS A 278 -12.46 -13.77 12.87
N LYS A 279 -12.19 -14.13 11.62
CA LYS A 279 -11.51 -15.37 11.24
C LYS A 279 -10.22 -15.08 10.47
N ILE A 280 -9.32 -16.05 10.51
CA ILE A 280 -8.07 -16.06 9.76
C ILE A 280 -8.09 -17.29 8.88
N SER A 281 -7.76 -17.14 7.61
CA SER A 281 -7.60 -18.24 6.67
C SER A 281 -6.24 -18.14 5.96
N PHE A 282 -5.72 -19.30 5.56
CA PHE A 282 -4.45 -19.44 4.88
C PHE A 282 -4.68 -20.12 3.53
N GLY A 283 -3.95 -19.67 2.52
CA GLY A 283 -3.90 -20.30 1.22
C GLY A 283 -2.59 -19.97 0.51
N ARG A 284 -2.44 -20.45 -0.70
CA ARG A 284 -1.31 -20.22 -1.59
C ARG A 284 -1.63 -19.14 -2.59
N VAL A 285 -0.60 -18.36 -2.93
CA VAL A 285 -0.62 -17.57 -4.15
C VAL A 285 -0.52 -18.53 -5.32
N ILE A 286 -1.49 -18.49 -6.21
CA ILE A 286 -1.59 -19.37 -7.38
C ILE A 286 -0.91 -18.73 -8.59
N ASP A 287 -1.20 -17.46 -8.85
CA ASP A 287 -0.72 -16.77 -10.04
C ASP A 287 -0.67 -15.24 -9.83
N ARG A 288 0.13 -14.56 -10.63
CA ARG A 288 0.26 -13.09 -10.69
C ARG A 288 0.33 -12.63 -12.14
N GLU A 289 -0.59 -11.76 -12.53
CA GLU A 289 -0.61 -11.16 -13.88
C GLU A 289 -0.50 -9.65 -13.76
N MET A 290 0.48 -9.06 -14.44
CA MET A 290 0.57 -7.61 -14.58
C MET A 290 -0.30 -7.16 -15.75
N ARG A 291 -1.28 -6.29 -15.47
CA ARG A 291 -2.16 -5.73 -16.49
C ARG A 291 -1.82 -4.29 -16.83
N CYS A 292 -1.50 -4.07 -18.09
CA CYS A 292 -1.38 -2.76 -18.71
C CYS A 292 -2.61 -2.49 -19.57
N ARG A 293 -3.25 -1.32 -19.43
CA ARG A 293 -4.41 -0.94 -20.25
C ARG A 293 -4.02 -0.41 -21.62
N ASN A 294 -2.85 0.22 -21.71
CA ASN A 294 -2.34 0.84 -22.92
C ASN A 294 -0.81 0.88 -22.90
N ALA A 295 -0.22 1.25 -24.03
CA ALA A 295 1.24 1.35 -24.19
C ALA A 295 1.87 2.44 -23.30
N GLU A 296 1.10 3.47 -22.94
CA GLU A 296 1.55 4.54 -22.05
C GLU A 296 1.79 4.03 -20.62
N GLU A 297 0.87 3.25 -20.05
CA GLU A 297 1.06 2.61 -18.74
C GLU A 297 2.31 1.73 -18.71
N LYS A 298 2.52 0.93 -19.76
CA LYS A 298 3.71 0.07 -19.90
C LYS A 298 4.99 0.91 -19.95
N ARG A 299 4.99 2.01 -20.72
CA ARG A 299 6.13 2.93 -20.79
C ARG A 299 6.40 3.62 -19.45
N ASN A 300 5.35 4.12 -18.78
CA ASN A 300 5.47 4.77 -17.47
C ASN A 300 6.04 3.83 -16.43
N PHE A 301 5.59 2.57 -16.41
CA PHE A 301 6.14 1.53 -15.55
C PHE A 301 7.61 1.27 -15.81
N GLN A 302 8.00 1.09 -17.07
CA GLN A 302 9.40 0.87 -17.45
C GLN A 302 10.28 2.05 -17.02
N LEU A 303 9.82 3.28 -17.25
CA LEU A 303 10.53 4.49 -16.84
C LEU A 303 10.66 4.57 -15.32
N ILE A 304 9.58 4.33 -14.57
CA ILE A 304 9.61 4.35 -13.11
C ILE A 304 10.53 3.28 -12.54
N ARG A 305 10.45 2.06 -13.06
CA ARG A 305 11.32 0.97 -12.64
C ARG A 305 12.79 1.32 -12.88
N PHE A 306 13.10 1.84 -14.07
CA PHE A 306 14.44 2.30 -14.40
C PHE A 306 14.94 3.41 -13.46
N LEU A 307 14.11 4.42 -13.21
CA LEU A 307 14.42 5.51 -12.27
C LEU A 307 14.63 5.00 -10.84
N TYR A 308 13.78 4.07 -10.39
CA TYR A 308 13.90 3.44 -9.08
C TYR A 308 15.22 2.69 -8.95
N GLU A 309 15.57 1.84 -9.93
CA GLU A 309 16.81 1.06 -9.92
C GLU A 309 18.05 1.96 -9.90
N ILE A 310 18.06 3.05 -10.67
CA ILE A 310 19.12 4.07 -10.62
C ILE A 310 19.18 4.70 -9.22
N CYS A 311 18.05 5.14 -8.67
CA CYS A 311 18.03 5.80 -7.37
C CYS A 311 18.45 4.84 -6.25
N ALA A 312 18.03 3.59 -6.29
CA ALA A 312 18.42 2.54 -5.35
C ALA A 312 19.93 2.31 -5.37
N LYS A 313 20.53 2.13 -6.56
CA LYS A 313 21.98 1.96 -6.73
C LYS A 313 22.80 3.15 -6.23
N ASN A 314 22.23 4.35 -6.24
CA ASN A 314 22.89 5.58 -5.82
C ASN A 314 22.49 6.07 -4.41
N ASN A 315 21.81 5.23 -3.61
CA ASN A 315 21.29 5.61 -2.29
C ASN A 315 20.45 6.91 -2.31
N ALA A 316 19.66 7.08 -3.35
CA ALA A 316 18.88 8.28 -3.66
C ALA A 316 17.36 8.01 -3.68
N LEU A 317 16.88 6.99 -2.95
CA LEU A 317 15.45 6.61 -2.92
C LEU A 317 14.53 7.73 -2.39
N GLU A 318 15.01 8.60 -1.50
CA GLU A 318 14.25 9.78 -1.07
C GLU A 318 13.92 10.73 -2.24
N ARG A 319 14.84 10.85 -3.21
CA ARG A 319 14.60 11.67 -4.42
C ARG A 319 13.59 11.02 -5.33
N PHE A 320 13.66 9.70 -5.49
CA PHE A 320 12.64 8.95 -6.23
C PHE A 320 11.26 9.14 -5.62
N ALA A 321 11.13 9.03 -4.28
CA ALA A 321 9.88 9.27 -3.57
C ALA A 321 9.36 10.70 -3.79
N ALA A 322 10.23 11.71 -3.68
CA ALA A 322 9.86 13.10 -3.94
C ALA A 322 9.43 13.35 -5.39
N TYR A 323 10.10 12.72 -6.37
CA TYR A 323 9.70 12.78 -7.78
C TYR A 323 8.33 12.16 -7.97
N PHE A 324 8.12 10.94 -7.47
CA PHE A 324 6.86 10.21 -7.64
C PHE A 324 5.68 10.94 -6.97
N ALA A 325 5.90 11.61 -5.84
CA ALA A 325 4.89 12.42 -5.15
C ALA A 325 4.37 13.61 -5.99
N VAL A 326 5.09 14.05 -7.03
CA VAL A 326 4.64 15.12 -7.94
C VAL A 326 3.72 14.59 -9.06
N TYR A 327 3.69 13.27 -9.28
CA TYR A 327 2.88 12.63 -10.32
C TYR A 327 1.86 11.64 -9.73
N PRO A 328 0.94 12.08 -8.86
CA PRO A 328 0.00 11.19 -8.18
C PRO A 328 -0.97 10.47 -9.13
N ASP A 329 -1.19 11.03 -10.32
CA ASP A 329 -2.12 10.51 -11.32
C ASP A 329 -1.42 9.79 -12.47
N LEU A 330 -0.12 9.45 -12.33
CA LEU A 330 0.60 8.76 -13.39
C LEU A 330 -0.06 7.39 -13.66
N PRO A 331 -0.49 7.11 -14.90
CA PRO A 331 -1.12 5.84 -15.20
C PRO A 331 -0.05 4.76 -15.15
N LEU A 332 -0.18 3.87 -14.18
CA LEU A 332 0.69 2.72 -13.93
C LEU A 332 -0.08 1.43 -14.12
N PRO A 333 0.54 0.32 -14.56
CA PRO A 333 -0.09 -0.99 -14.54
C PRO A 333 -0.43 -1.41 -13.11
N TYR A 334 -1.21 -2.47 -13.01
CA TYR A 334 -1.61 -3.07 -11.75
C TYR A 334 -1.39 -4.57 -11.84
N THR A 335 -1.12 -5.21 -10.72
CA THR A 335 -0.96 -6.65 -10.65
C THR A 335 -2.24 -7.27 -10.09
N ILE A 336 -2.77 -8.27 -10.78
CA ILE A 336 -3.80 -9.15 -10.24
C ILE A 336 -3.08 -10.35 -9.64
N THR A 337 -3.36 -10.63 -8.37
CA THR A 337 -2.87 -11.84 -7.71
C THR A 337 -4.04 -12.76 -7.41
N TRP A 338 -3.95 -14.01 -7.86
CA TRP A 338 -4.92 -15.06 -7.55
C TRP A 338 -4.41 -15.96 -6.44
N TYR A 339 -5.33 -16.41 -5.57
CA TYR A 339 -5.03 -17.27 -4.43
C TYR A 339 -6.21 -18.17 -4.08
N ASP A 340 -5.91 -19.30 -3.43
CA ASP A 340 -6.89 -20.32 -3.03
C ASP A 340 -7.39 -20.18 -1.58
N THR A 341 -6.95 -19.14 -0.85
CA THR A 341 -7.35 -18.91 0.54
C THR A 341 -8.87 -18.83 0.71
N ALA A 342 -9.42 -19.52 1.71
CA ALA A 342 -10.85 -19.48 2.01
C ALA A 342 -11.36 -18.04 2.27
N THR A 343 -12.41 -17.65 1.56
CA THR A 343 -13.12 -16.37 1.75
C THR A 343 -14.61 -16.59 1.53
N CYS A 344 -15.45 -15.69 2.04
CA CYS A 344 -16.89 -15.77 1.82
C CYS A 344 -17.55 -14.38 1.74
N LYS A 345 -18.90 -14.33 1.65
CA LYS A 345 -19.64 -13.06 1.75
C LYS A 345 -19.23 -12.34 3.03
N GLY A 346 -18.92 -11.04 2.98
CA GLY A 346 -18.38 -10.31 4.14
C GLY A 346 -16.86 -10.16 4.16
N SER A 347 -16.13 -10.98 3.38
CA SER A 347 -14.67 -10.86 3.26
C SER A 347 -14.23 -9.76 2.29
N SER A 348 -15.13 -9.16 1.51
CA SER A 348 -14.78 -8.04 0.61
C SER A 348 -14.16 -6.89 1.40
N GLY A 349 -13.00 -6.43 0.95
CA GLY A 349 -12.22 -5.37 1.60
C GLY A 349 -11.32 -5.87 2.74
N ALA A 350 -11.33 -7.17 3.05
CA ALA A 350 -10.43 -7.75 4.03
C ALA A 350 -8.97 -7.61 3.63
N PRO A 351 -8.04 -7.34 4.56
CA PRO A 351 -6.63 -7.35 4.25
C PRO A 351 -6.15 -8.74 3.84
N VAL A 352 -5.34 -8.77 2.78
CA VAL A 352 -4.64 -9.96 2.29
C VAL A 352 -3.15 -9.71 2.42
N TYR A 353 -2.48 -10.51 3.25
CA TYR A 353 -1.04 -10.43 3.46
C TYR A 353 -0.34 -11.51 2.62
N MET A 354 0.62 -11.09 1.80
CA MET A 354 1.37 -12.00 0.91
C MET A 354 2.88 -11.72 0.95
N GLY A 355 3.41 -11.42 2.14
CA GLY A 355 4.85 -11.19 2.30
C GLY A 355 5.43 -10.05 1.48
N ASN A 356 4.61 -9.13 0.94
CA ASN A 356 5.10 -8.02 0.14
C ASN A 356 5.85 -7.05 1.04
N ILE A 357 7.17 -7.04 0.89
CA ILE A 357 8.07 -6.19 1.65
C ILE A 357 8.19 -4.86 0.90
N VAL A 358 7.67 -3.81 1.50
CA VAL A 358 7.97 -2.43 1.11
C VAL A 358 8.94 -1.86 2.14
N VAL A 359 9.91 -1.06 1.70
CA VAL A 359 10.80 -0.34 2.61
C VAL A 359 10.33 1.10 2.70
N GLU A 360 9.78 1.48 3.86
CA GLU A 360 9.37 2.85 4.16
C GLU A 360 10.30 3.42 5.24
N ASN A 361 10.99 4.52 4.93
CA ASN A 361 11.96 5.17 5.85
C ASN A 361 13.01 4.19 6.43
N GLY A 362 13.46 3.24 5.61
CA GLY A 362 14.44 2.21 6.02
C GLY A 362 13.84 1.06 6.84
N VAL A 363 12.52 1.03 7.04
CA VAL A 363 11.81 -0.04 7.76
C VAL A 363 11.07 -0.91 6.77
N GLU A 364 11.35 -2.22 6.82
CA GLU A 364 10.58 -3.21 6.06
C GLU A 364 9.18 -3.36 6.66
N ILE A 365 8.16 -3.10 5.87
CA ILE A 365 6.76 -3.27 6.24
C ILE A 365 6.10 -4.34 5.37
N ASN A 366 5.16 -5.08 5.95
CA ASN A 366 4.26 -5.93 5.18
C ASN A 366 3.07 -5.10 4.70
N GLN A 367 3.00 -4.86 3.39
CA GLN A 367 1.86 -4.19 2.78
C GLN A 367 0.72 -5.19 2.55
N ALA A 368 -0.43 -4.89 3.13
CA ALA A 368 -1.65 -5.66 2.92
C ALA A 368 -2.42 -5.12 1.71
N HIS A 369 -2.91 -6.02 0.87
CA HIS A 369 -3.85 -5.74 -0.21
C HIS A 369 -5.28 -5.90 0.28
N THR A 370 -6.28 -5.58 -0.55
CA THR A 370 -7.69 -5.83 -0.20
C THR A 370 -8.27 -6.98 -1.02
N HIS A 371 -8.93 -7.94 -0.36
CA HIS A 371 -9.63 -9.02 -1.05
C HIS A 371 -10.77 -8.42 -1.87
N ARG A 372 -10.69 -8.54 -3.21
CA ARG A 372 -11.69 -8.00 -4.13
C ARG A 372 -12.88 -8.94 -4.23
N GLY A 373 -12.64 -10.20 -4.59
CA GLY A 373 -13.69 -11.18 -4.81
C GLY A 373 -13.17 -12.51 -5.34
N PHE A 374 -14.09 -13.27 -5.92
CA PHE A 374 -13.81 -14.54 -6.59
C PHE A 374 -13.83 -14.32 -8.10
N ASP A 375 -12.78 -14.73 -8.80
CA ASP A 375 -12.67 -14.69 -10.24
C ASP A 375 -13.23 -15.99 -10.82
N GLN A 376 -14.47 -15.95 -11.33
CA GLN A 376 -15.13 -17.12 -11.90
C GLN A 376 -14.35 -17.73 -13.08
N SER A 377 -13.63 -16.91 -13.86
CA SER A 377 -12.88 -17.39 -15.03
C SER A 377 -11.64 -18.19 -14.65
N LYS A 378 -11.03 -17.87 -13.50
CA LYS A 378 -9.83 -18.53 -12.98
C LYS A 378 -10.14 -19.57 -11.90
N GLY A 379 -11.32 -19.49 -11.26
CA GLY A 379 -11.71 -20.36 -10.17
C GLY A 379 -11.03 -20.05 -8.83
N TYR A 380 -10.50 -18.83 -8.67
CA TYR A 380 -9.71 -18.42 -7.49
C TYR A 380 -10.12 -17.06 -6.96
N ASN A 381 -9.78 -16.79 -5.70
CA ASN A 381 -9.92 -15.45 -5.12
C ASN A 381 -8.85 -14.52 -5.69
N ASN A 382 -9.12 -13.21 -5.72
CA ASN A 382 -8.14 -12.23 -6.19
C ASN A 382 -8.06 -10.95 -5.36
N CYS A 383 -6.94 -10.25 -5.51
CA CYS A 383 -6.73 -8.87 -5.08
C CYS A 383 -5.89 -8.14 -6.14
N PHE A 384 -5.98 -6.81 -6.15
CA PHE A 384 -5.21 -5.95 -7.04
C PHE A 384 -4.13 -5.21 -6.25
N THR A 385 -3.00 -4.95 -6.89
CA THR A 385 -1.83 -4.25 -6.32
C THR A 385 -1.29 -3.22 -7.29
#